data_AF-A0A960HJE0-F1
#
_entry.id   AF-A0A960HJE0-F1
#
_cell.length_a   1.000
_cell.length_b   1.000
_cell.length_c   1.000
_cell.angle_alpha   90.00
_cell.angle_beta   90.00
_cell.angle_gamma   90.00
#
_symmetry.space_group_name_H-M   'P 1'
#
loop_
_entity.id
_entity.type
_entity.pdbx_description
1 polymer ?
#
loop_
_entity_poly.entity_id
_entity_poly.type
_entity_poly.pdbx_seq_one_letter_code
_entity_poly.pdbx_strand_id
1 'polypeptide(L)'
;RDDLDADAARAGARLVAQAEIDGMRLLASLAYQGYGAAILPASAVVEWTDGTWEAVSLTGTTPRAVGLATPRRGRLSAPARATADVLRAVVAAEVPARPRLHLPASARTDAGARAARG
;
A
#
# COMPACT_ATOMS: atom_id res chain seq x y z
N ARG A 1 2.13 11.83 -5.72
CA ARG A 1 1.66 13.19 -5.36
C ARG A 1 0.53 13.58 -6.30
N ASP A 2 0.79 13.55 -7.61
CA ASP A 2 -0.13 13.99 -8.66
C ASP A 2 -1.55 13.40 -8.57
N ASP A 3 -1.70 12.08 -8.41
CA ASP A 3 -3.05 11.51 -8.28
C ASP A 3 -3.78 11.98 -7.02
N LEU A 4 -3.05 12.22 -5.92
CA LEU A 4 -3.64 12.68 -4.66
C LEU A 4 -4.11 14.14 -4.79
N ASP A 5 -3.33 14.98 -5.45
CA ASP A 5 -3.70 16.37 -5.74
C ASP A 5 -4.89 16.41 -6.71
N ALA A 6 -4.95 15.51 -7.70
CA ALA A 6 -6.07 15.37 -8.61
C ALA A 6 -7.36 14.88 -7.90
N ASP A 7 -7.23 13.93 -6.96
CA ASP A 7 -8.35 13.45 -6.16
C ASP A 7 -8.88 14.55 -5.22
N ALA A 8 -7.99 15.32 -4.59
CA ALA A 8 -8.38 16.47 -3.79
C ALA A 8 -9.11 17.53 -4.63
N ALA A 9 -8.58 17.86 -5.81
CA ALA A 9 -9.20 18.81 -6.72
C ALA A 9 -10.60 18.35 -7.17
N ARG A 10 -10.78 17.05 -7.43
CA ARG A 10 -12.08 16.44 -7.75
C ARG A 10 -13.09 16.57 -6.61
N ALA A 11 -12.61 16.56 -5.37
CA ALA A 11 -13.40 16.80 -4.17
C ALA A 11 -13.61 18.30 -3.86
N GLY A 12 -13.15 19.22 -4.72
CA GLY A 12 -13.24 20.66 -4.48
C GLY A 12 -12.25 21.18 -3.43
N ALA A 13 -11.24 20.38 -3.07
CA ALA A 13 -10.21 20.70 -2.10
C ALA A 13 -8.87 21.00 -2.76
N ARG A 14 -8.04 21.77 -2.07
CA ARG A 14 -6.63 21.98 -2.44
C ARG A 14 -5.75 21.59 -1.27
N LEU A 15 -4.82 20.66 -1.50
CA LEU A 15 -3.81 20.31 -0.51
C LEU A 15 -2.71 21.37 -0.49
N VAL A 16 -2.36 21.85 0.70
CA VAL A 16 -1.24 22.77 0.91
C VAL A 16 -0.23 22.05 1.79
N ALA A 17 0.83 21.54 1.17
CA ALA A 17 1.87 20.83 1.90
C ALA A 17 2.67 21.80 2.78
N GLN A 18 2.82 21.47 4.06
CA GLN A 18 3.70 22.21 4.99
C GLN A 18 5.17 21.86 4.77
N ALA A 19 5.44 20.62 4.36
CA ALA A 19 6.77 20.11 4.04
C ALA A 19 6.67 18.99 3.00
N GLU A 20 7.72 18.80 2.21
CA GLU A 20 7.88 17.69 1.29
C GLU A 20 8.97 16.76 1.83
N ILE A 21 8.63 15.49 2.00
CA ILE A 21 9.46 14.50 2.69
C ILE A 21 9.54 13.24 1.83
N ASP A 22 10.75 12.86 1.41
CA ASP A 22 10.98 11.72 0.51
C ASP A 22 10.99 10.34 1.20
N GLY A 23 10.58 10.26 2.46
CA GLY A 23 10.57 9.03 3.24
C GLY A 23 9.25 8.81 3.98
N MET A 24 8.54 7.74 3.66
CA MET A 24 7.25 7.41 4.31
C MET A 24 7.40 7.23 5.83
N ARG A 25 8.50 6.62 6.28
CA ARG A 25 8.75 6.42 7.72
C ARG A 25 8.98 7.74 8.45
N LEU A 26 9.74 8.65 7.85
CA LEU A 26 9.97 9.97 8.44
C LEU A 26 8.67 10.79 8.46
N LEU A 27 7.92 10.79 7.35
CA LEU A 27 6.63 11.45 7.27
C LEU A 27 5.66 10.94 8.35
N ALA A 28 5.60 9.61 8.54
CA ALA A 28 4.80 9.01 9.60
C ALA A 28 5.27 9.44 11.00
N SER A 29 6.58 9.39 11.27
CA SER A 29 7.14 9.83 12.56
C SER A 29 6.84 11.30 12.87
N LEU A 30 6.92 12.19 11.88
CA LEU A 30 6.56 13.61 12.05
C LEU A 30 5.08 13.78 12.39
N ALA A 31 4.20 13.02 11.74
CA ALA A 31 2.77 13.04 12.04
C ALA A 31 2.48 12.56 13.47
N TYR A 32 3.10 11.45 13.89
CA TYR A 32 2.94 10.92 15.25
C TYR A 32 3.50 11.87 16.32
N GLN A 33 4.52 12.66 15.99
CA GLN A 33 5.09 13.67 16.89
C GLN A 33 4.34 15.01 16.87
N GLY A 34 3.23 15.11 16.14
CA GLY A 34 2.38 16.30 16.13
C GLY A 34 2.86 17.43 15.23
N TYR A 35 3.77 17.18 14.28
CA TYR A 35 4.20 18.21 13.31
C TYR A 35 3.04 18.66 12.41
N GLY A 36 2.13 17.75 12.07
CA GLY A 36 0.97 18.01 11.23
C GLY A 36 0.32 16.72 10.75
N ALA A 37 -0.83 16.83 10.09
CA ALA A 37 -1.48 15.67 9.48
C ALA A 37 -0.68 15.18 8.27
N ALA A 38 -0.59 13.86 8.12
CA ALA A 38 0.03 13.23 6.95
C ALA A 38 -0.91 12.25 6.27
N ILE A 39 -0.83 12.21 4.94
CA ILE A 39 -1.51 11.20 4.13
C ILE A 39 -0.50 10.09 3.82
N LEU A 40 -0.78 8.88 4.30
CA LEU A 40 0.11 7.73 4.23
C LEU A 40 -0.59 6.55 3.56
N PRO A 41 0.12 5.69 2.82
CA PRO A 41 -0.42 4.38 2.47
C PRO A 41 -0.59 3.53 3.73
N ALA A 42 -1.57 2.63 3.73
CA ALA A 42 -1.87 1.78 4.87
C ALA A 42 -0.67 0.96 5.38
N SER A 43 0.24 0.58 4.49
CA SER A 43 1.46 -0.16 4.82
C SER A 43 2.51 0.63 5.61
N ALA A 44 2.36 1.96 5.73
CA ALA A 44 3.27 2.83 6.48
C ALA A 44 2.71 3.25 7.85
N VAL A 45 1.46 2.90 8.14
CA VAL A 45 0.81 3.18 9.43
C VAL A 45 1.19 2.10 10.44
N VAL A 46 1.58 2.48 11.65
CA VAL A 46 1.82 1.53 12.74
C VAL A 46 0.50 1.16 13.41
N GLU A 47 0.36 -0.09 13.86
CA GLU A 47 -0.91 -0.59 14.42
C GLU A 47 -1.13 -0.20 15.90
N TRP A 48 -0.12 0.34 16.57
CA TRP A 48 -0.22 0.82 17.96
C TRP A 48 -0.35 2.34 17.99
N THR A 49 -1.13 2.89 18.92
CA THR A 49 -1.19 4.34 19.22
C THR A 49 -1.04 4.54 20.72
N ASP A 50 -0.39 5.62 21.14
CA ASP A 50 -0.33 6.09 22.53
C ASP A 50 -1.48 7.06 22.88
N GLY A 51 -2.42 7.26 21.94
CA GLY A 51 -3.56 8.16 22.09
C GLY A 51 -3.27 9.62 21.70
N THR A 52 -2.03 9.96 21.31
CA THR A 52 -1.68 11.32 20.84
C THR A 52 -2.03 11.56 19.38
N TRP A 53 -2.33 10.49 18.63
CA TRP A 53 -2.70 10.55 17.22
C TRP A 53 -3.74 9.47 16.88
N GLU A 54 -4.47 9.71 15.80
CA GLU A 54 -5.46 8.78 15.26
C GLU A 54 -5.29 8.62 13.74
N ALA A 55 -5.41 7.39 13.23
CA ALA A 55 -5.45 7.13 11.80
C ALA A 55 -6.88 7.18 11.27
N VAL A 56 -7.18 8.19 10.44
CA VAL A 56 -8.46 8.30 9.74
C VAL A 56 -8.36 7.67 8.35
N SER A 57 -9.34 6.83 8.00
CA SER A 57 -9.39 6.21 6.67
C SER A 57 -9.86 7.22 5.63
N LEU A 58 -9.07 7.41 4.57
CA LEU A 58 -9.45 8.25 3.43
C LEU A 58 -10.25 7.43 2.41
N THR A 59 -11.39 7.98 1.99
CA THR A 59 -12.24 7.42 0.92
C THR A 59 -12.20 8.33 -0.31
N GLY A 60 -12.65 7.83 -1.46
CA GLY A 60 -12.69 8.61 -2.71
C GLY A 60 -11.32 8.88 -3.35
N THR A 61 -10.25 8.27 -2.83
CA THR A 61 -8.91 8.35 -3.39
C THR A 61 -8.65 7.20 -4.36
N THR A 62 -7.84 7.47 -5.37
CA THR A 62 -7.36 6.48 -6.32
C THR A 62 -6.50 5.46 -5.57
N PRO A 63 -6.80 4.14 -5.65
CA PRO A 63 -6.03 3.12 -4.96
C PRO A 63 -4.55 3.12 -5.38
N ARG A 64 -3.66 2.90 -4.41
CA ARG A 64 -2.22 2.72 -4.68
C ARG A 64 -1.94 1.25 -4.98
N ALA A 65 -1.30 0.98 -6.11
CA ALA A 65 -0.94 -0.37 -6.53
C ALA A 65 0.57 -0.61 -6.39
N VAL A 66 0.95 -1.80 -5.90
CA VAL A 66 2.32 -2.30 -5.91
C VAL A 66 2.34 -3.57 -6.74
N GLY A 67 3.31 -3.67 -7.65
CA GLY A 67 3.46 -4.80 -8.56
C GLY A 67 4.88 -5.36 -8.55
N LEU A 68 4.98 -6.66 -8.88
CA LEU A 68 6.28 -7.29 -9.13
C LEU A 68 6.63 -7.14 -10.62
N ALA A 69 7.60 -6.29 -10.92
CA ALA A 69 8.08 -6.11 -12.28
C ALA A 69 8.89 -7.34 -12.73
N THR A 70 8.62 -7.81 -13.95
CA THR A 70 9.35 -8.94 -14.57
C THR A 70 9.87 -8.55 -15.95
N PRO A 71 10.97 -9.17 -16.43
CA PRO A 71 11.48 -8.92 -17.77
C PRO A 71 10.40 -9.12 -18.83
N ARG A 72 10.33 -8.19 -19.79
CA ARG A 72 9.38 -8.27 -20.92
C ARG A 72 9.68 -9.43 -21.87
N ARG A 73 10.95 -9.84 -21.95
CA ARG A 73 11.45 -10.94 -22.80
C ARG A 73 12.40 -11.81 -21.99
N GLY A 74 12.48 -13.08 -22.35
CA GLY A 74 13.29 -14.08 -21.64
C GLY A 74 12.55 -14.68 -20.43
N ARG A 75 13.04 -15.82 -19.96
CA ARG A 75 12.50 -16.51 -18.78
C ARG A 75 13.26 -16.04 -17.54
N LEU A 76 12.57 -15.89 -16.42
CA LEU A 76 13.22 -15.75 -15.12
C LEU A 76 14.18 -16.93 -14.88
N SER A 77 15.31 -16.67 -14.23
CA SER A 77 16.18 -17.71 -13.70
C SER A 77 15.41 -18.55 -12.65
N ALA A 78 15.92 -19.76 -12.34
CA ALA A 78 15.28 -20.57 -11.31
C ALA A 78 15.17 -19.85 -9.95
N PRO A 79 16.21 -19.17 -9.44
CA PRO A 79 16.11 -18.39 -8.19
C PRO A 79 15.08 -17.26 -8.28
N ALA A 80 15.06 -16.48 -9.37
CA ALA A 80 14.12 -15.37 -9.51
C ALA A 80 12.65 -15.84 -9.57
N ARG A 81 12.40 -16.99 -10.20
CA ARG A 81 11.07 -17.63 -10.19
C ARG A 81 10.67 -18.03 -8.78
N ALA A 82 11.57 -18.70 -8.06
CA ALA A 82 11.32 -19.12 -6.69
C ALA A 82 11.04 -17.93 -5.75
N THR A 83 11.80 -16.84 -5.86
CA THR A 83 11.54 -15.61 -5.10
C THR A 83 10.17 -15.01 -5.44
N ALA A 84 9.80 -14.96 -6.73
CA ALA A 84 8.49 -14.46 -7.14
C ALA A 84 7.35 -15.32 -6.57
N ASP A 85 7.51 -16.64 -6.52
CA ASP A 85 6.51 -17.55 -5.97
C ASP A 85 6.37 -17.38 -4.46
N VAL A 86 7.49 -17.23 -3.72
CA VAL A 86 7.47 -16.94 -2.28
C VAL A 86 6.81 -15.58 -2.01
N LEU A 87 7.16 -14.53 -2.76
CA LEU A 87 6.55 -13.21 -2.61
C LEU A 87 5.03 -13.27 -2.81
N ARG A 88 4.55 -13.98 -3.85
CA ARG A 88 3.12 -14.18 -4.07
C ARG A 88 2.45 -14.92 -2.93
N ALA A 89 3.09 -15.97 -2.41
CA ALA A 89 2.56 -16.74 -1.30
C ALA A 89 2.44 -15.91 -0.02
N VAL A 90 3.48 -15.14 0.33
CA VAL A 90 3.47 -14.23 1.48
C VAL A 90 2.39 -13.17 1.33
N VAL A 91 2.30 -12.52 0.17
CA VAL A 91 1.28 -11.49 -0.08
C VAL A 91 -0.14 -12.08 0.03
N ALA A 92 -0.37 -13.28 -0.51
CA ALA A 92 -1.66 -13.94 -0.42
C ALA A 92 -2.03 -14.35 1.02
N ALA A 93 -1.04 -14.73 1.84
CA ALA A 93 -1.25 -15.12 3.23
C ALA A 93 -1.45 -13.92 4.17
N GLU A 94 -0.65 -12.86 4.00
CA GLU A 94 -0.61 -11.72 4.93
C GLU A 94 -1.72 -10.70 4.65
N VAL A 95 -1.96 -10.34 3.38
CA VAL A 95 -2.86 -9.23 3.04
C VAL A 95 -4.29 -9.40 3.57
N PRO A 96 -4.92 -10.59 3.58
CA PRO A 96 -6.26 -10.76 4.14
C PRO A 96 -6.40 -10.32 5.61
N ALA A 97 -5.33 -10.42 6.40
CA ALA A 97 -5.31 -10.03 7.80
C ALA A 97 -4.88 -8.57 8.04
N ARG A 98 -4.44 -7.86 6.99
CA ARG A 98 -3.91 -6.49 7.10
C ARG A 98 -4.99 -5.47 6.73
N PRO A 99 -5.47 -4.65 7.67
CA PRO A 99 -6.49 -3.64 7.39
C PRO A 99 -6.05 -2.70 6.27
N ARG A 100 -6.97 -2.37 5.35
CA ARG A 100 -6.78 -1.41 4.25
C ARG A 100 -5.73 -1.81 3.21
N LEU A 101 -5.16 -3.01 3.29
CA LEU A 101 -4.43 -3.63 2.19
C LEU A 101 -5.40 -4.53 1.41
N HIS A 102 -5.24 -4.54 0.09
CA HIS A 102 -6.16 -5.26 -0.79
C HIS A 102 -5.38 -6.06 -1.85
N LEU A 103 -5.80 -7.29 -2.07
CA LEU A 103 -5.35 -8.09 -3.21
C LEU A 103 -6.05 -7.59 -4.49
N PRO A 104 -5.32 -7.45 -5.61
CA PRO A 104 -5.94 -7.13 -6.89
C PRO A 104 -6.94 -8.21 -7.27
N ALA A 105 -7.97 -7.84 -8.03
CA ALA A 105 -9.05 -8.76 -8.39
C ALA A 105 -8.56 -10.04 -9.08
N SER A 106 -7.51 -9.94 -9.90
CA SER A 106 -6.87 -11.08 -10.56
C SER A 106 -6.22 -12.06 -9.58
N ALA A 107 -5.60 -11.58 -8.51
CA ALA A 107 -4.92 -12.43 -7.53
C ALA A 107 -5.88 -13.22 -6.62
N ARG A 108 -7.09 -12.70 -6.39
CA ARG A 108 -8.12 -13.39 -5.59
C ARG A 108 -8.61 -14.66 -6.27
N THR A 109 -8.76 -14.64 -7.59
CA THR A 109 -9.20 -15.79 -8.40
C THR A 109 -8.17 -16.92 -8.37
N ASP A 110 -6.88 -16.59 -8.47
CA ASP A 110 -5.79 -17.57 -8.45
C ASP A 110 -5.62 -18.24 -7.08
N ALA A 111 -5.79 -17.49 -5.99
CA ALA A 111 -5.74 -18.02 -4.63
C ALA A 111 -6.89 -19.01 -4.37
N GLY A 112 -8.13 -18.66 -4.77
CA GLY A 112 -9.30 -19.54 -4.66
C GLY A 112 -9.14 -20.84 -5.46
N ALA A 113 -8.58 -20.75 -6.67
CA ALA A 113 -8.31 -21.94 -7.50
C ALA A 113 -7.18 -22.82 -6.96
N ARG A 114 -6.28 -22.30 -6.13
CA ARG A 114 -5.19 -23.09 -5.50
C ARG A 114 -5.64 -23.78 -4.23
N ALA A 115 -6.51 -23.14 -3.44
CA ALA A 115 -7.10 -23.72 -2.24
C ALA A 115 -8.04 -24.90 -2.55
N ALA A 116 -8.73 -24.89 -3.69
CA ALA A 116 -9.61 -26.00 -4.11
C ALA A 116 -8.86 -27.25 -4.66
N ARG A 117 -7.53 -27.23 -4.71
CA ARG A 117 -6.69 -28.30 -5.27
C ARG A 117 -5.77 -28.99 -4.25
N GLY A 118 -5.90 -28.65 -2.97
CA GLY A 118 -5.21 -29.31 -1.85
C GLY A 118 -6.21 -29.94 -0.92
#